data_AF-A0A3P6FVK3-F1
#
_entry.id   AF-A0A3P6FVK3-F1
#
_cell.length_a   1.000
_cell.length_b   1.000
_cell.length_c   1.000
_cell.angle_alpha   90.00
_cell.angle_beta   90.00
_cell.angle_gamma   90.00
#
_symmetry.space_group_name_H-M   'P 1'
#
loop_
_entity.id
_entity.type
_entity.pdbx_description
1 polymer ?
#
loop_
_entity_poly.entity_id
_entity_poly.type
_entity_poly.pdbx_seq_one_letter_code
_entity_poly.pdbx_strand_id
1 'polypeptide(L)'
;MAHSPLKNDIFLLPRDILAAADHLIGMKFGMGTLDDMNHLKNKRIRSVADLLQDQLGLALARLENEVKGTIGGAIRHKLIPIP
;
A
#
# COMPACT_ATOMS: atom_id res chain seq x y z
N MET A 1 33.42 -1.99 -3.46
CA MET A 1 32.23 -1.52 -2.71
C MET A 1 31.33 -0.85 -3.73
N ALA A 2 30.47 -1.62 -4.40
CA ALA A 2 29.63 -1.12 -5.48
C ALA A 2 28.30 -0.65 -4.88
N HIS A 3 28.06 0.67 -4.90
CA HIS A 3 26.71 1.19 -4.71
C HIS A 3 25.91 0.88 -5.98
N SER A 4 25.11 -0.18 -5.91
CA SER A 4 24.07 -0.47 -6.90
C SER A 4 23.10 0.71 -6.97
N PRO A 5 22.63 1.12 -8.16
CA PRO A 5 21.71 2.23 -8.30
C PRO A 5 20.41 1.93 -7.52
N LEU A 6 19.90 2.93 -6.81
CA LEU A 6 18.60 2.86 -6.14
C LEU A 6 17.54 2.53 -7.20
N LYS A 7 17.14 1.27 -7.24
CA LYS A 7 16.04 0.81 -8.06
C LYS A 7 14.77 1.35 -7.40
N ASN A 8 14.04 2.22 -8.08
CA ASN A 8 12.76 2.78 -7.62
C ASN A 8 11.67 1.69 -7.68
N ASP A 9 11.83 0.63 -6.90
CA ASP A 9 10.80 -0.37 -6.68
C ASP A 9 9.83 0.21 -5.63
N ILE A 10 8.61 0.54 -6.07
CA ILE A 10 7.56 1.13 -5.21
C ILE A 10 6.96 0.06 -4.27
N PHE A 11 7.28 -1.21 -4.53
CA PHE A 11 6.81 -2.35 -3.75
C PHE A 11 7.93 -2.90 -2.87
N LEU A 12 7.55 -3.31 -1.65
CA LEU A 12 8.46 -4.00 -0.73
C LEU A 12 8.81 -5.39 -1.27
N LEU A 13 10.09 -5.72 -1.21
CA LEU A 13 10.60 -7.06 -1.48
C LEU A 13 10.55 -7.88 -0.19
N PRO A 14 10.45 -9.22 -0.28
CA PRO A 14 10.51 -10.10 0.90
C PRO A 14 11.77 -9.90 1.77
N ARG A 15 12.88 -9.47 1.14
CA ARG A 15 14.15 -9.18 1.83
C ARG A 15 14.06 -7.95 2.73
N ASP A 16 13.21 -6.97 2.40
CA ASP A 16 13.03 -5.76 3.20
C ASP A 16 12.39 -6.08 4.54
N ILE A 17 11.48 -7.06 4.57
CA ILE A 17 10.84 -7.57 5.80
C ILE A 17 11.89 -8.23 6.70
N LEU A 18 12.77 -9.07 6.12
CA LEU A 18 13.83 -9.72 6.89
C LEU A 18 14.82 -8.70 7.46
N ALA A 19 15.23 -7.72 6.67
CA ALA A 19 16.09 -6.63 7.12
C ALA A 19 15.45 -5.78 8.22
N ALA A 20 14.14 -5.50 8.13
CA ALA A 20 13.40 -4.80 9.18
C ALA A 20 13.32 -5.61 10.48
N ALA A 21 13.13 -6.93 10.40
CA ALA A 21 13.15 -7.82 11.56
C ALA A 21 14.52 -7.86 12.24
N ASP A 22 15.60 -8.02 11.46
CA ASP A 22 16.98 -7.98 11.98
C ASP A 22 17.28 -6.64 12.66
N HIS A 23 16.82 -5.52 12.07
CA HIS A 23 16.96 -4.20 12.65
C HIS A 23 16.25 -4.08 14.01
N LEU A 24 15.00 -4.54 14.11
CA LEU A 24 14.24 -4.55 15.37
C LEU A 24 14.89 -5.41 16.45
N ILE A 25 15.46 -6.57 16.08
CA ILE A 25 16.22 -7.42 17.00
C ILE A 25 17.46 -6.67 17.49
N GLY A 26 18.22 -6.04 16.60
CA GLY A 26 19.37 -5.20 16.96
C GLY A 26 19.01 -4.09 17.94
N MET A 27 17.90 -3.37 17.69
CA MET A 27 17.40 -2.33 18.59
C MET A 27 17.08 -2.86 19.98
N LYS A 28 16.50 -4.07 20.10
CA LYS A 28 16.25 -4.72 21.40
C LYS A 28 17.54 -4.97 22.19
N PHE A 29 18.65 -5.23 21.49
CA PHE A 29 19.97 -5.42 22.10
C PHE A 29 20.76 -4.11 22.26
N GLY A 30 20.11 -2.96 22.08
CA GLY A 30 20.74 -1.65 22.24
C GLY A 30 21.60 -1.20 21.06
N MET A 31 21.47 -1.84 19.90
CA MET A 31 22.13 -1.42 18.67
C MET A 31 21.26 -0.43 17.91
N GLY A 32 21.79 0.78 17.66
CA GLY A 32 21.10 1.83 16.90
C GLY A 32 20.43 2.89 17.78
N THR A 33 19.68 3.80 17.14
CA THR A 33 19.00 4.93 17.78
C THR A 33 17.51 4.87 17.50
N LEU A 34 16.68 5.23 18.47
CA LEU A 34 15.24 5.40 18.25
C LEU A 34 14.98 6.59 17.33
N ASP A 35 13.98 6.44 16.46
CA ASP A 35 13.54 7.52 15.58
C ASP A 35 12.85 8.63 16.38
N ASP A 36 13.18 9.88 16.08
CA ASP A 36 12.47 11.03 16.62
C ASP A 36 11.23 11.30 15.77
N MET A 37 10.08 10.85 16.27
CA MET A 37 8.79 11.02 15.61
C MET A 37 8.43 12.49 15.33
N ASN A 38 8.99 13.43 16.08
CA ASN A 38 8.71 14.87 15.91
C ASN A 38 9.65 15.54 14.90
N HIS A 39 10.66 14.82 14.40
CA HIS A 39 11.57 15.37 13.42
C HIS A 39 10.82 15.71 12.13
N LEU A 40 10.91 16.96 11.67
CA LEU A 40 10.15 17.44 10.51
C LEU A 40 10.48 16.67 9.21
N LYS A 41 11.66 16.06 9.10
CA LYS A 41 12.02 15.19 7.97
C LYS A 41 11.13 13.93 7.89
N ASN A 42 10.55 13.51 9.00
CA ASN A 42 9.62 12.40 9.10
C ASN A 42 8.15 12.84 8.98
N LYS A 43 7.91 14.15 8.75
CA LYS A 43 6.59 14.70 8.45
C LYS A 43 6.45 14.92 6.94
N ARG A 44 5.30 14.54 6.38
CA ARG A 44 4.94 14.80 4.99
C ARG A 44 3.68 15.67 4.96
N ILE A 45 3.66 16.65 4.05
CA ILE A 45 2.48 17.50 3.83
C ILE A 45 1.65 16.85 2.72
N ARG A 46 0.34 16.77 2.93
CA ARG A 46 -0.62 16.33 1.92
C ARG A 46 -1.50 17.52 1.54
N SER A 47 -1.59 17.82 0.25
CA SER A 47 -2.46 18.88 -0.28
C SER A 47 -3.93 18.46 -0.23
N VAL A 48 -4.83 19.44 -0.33
CA VAL A 48 -6.26 19.19 -0.55
C VAL A 48 -6.49 18.37 -1.81
N ALA A 49 -5.70 18.61 -2.87
CA ALA A 49 -5.79 17.85 -4.11
C ALA A 49 -5.43 16.36 -3.92
N ASP A 50 -4.39 16.05 -3.15
CA ASP A 50 -3.98 14.68 -2.86
C ASP A 50 -5.04 13.94 -2.04
N LEU A 51 -5.66 14.63 -1.06
CA LEU A 51 -6.78 14.08 -0.28
C LEU A 51 -7.99 13.76 -1.16
N LEU A 52 -8.32 14.67 -2.08
CA LEU A 52 -9.41 14.47 -3.04
C LEU A 52 -9.11 13.32 -4.01
N GLN A 53 -7.85 13.18 -4.44
CA GLN A 53 -7.43 12.07 -5.30
C GLN A 53 -7.57 10.71 -4.59
N ASP A 54 -7.18 10.63 -3.31
CA ASP A 54 -7.37 9.43 -2.48
C ASP A 54 -8.86 9.06 -2.35
N GLN A 55 -9.72 10.06 -2.12
CA GLN A 55 -11.18 9.86 -2.01
C GLN A 55 -11.81 9.42 -3.33
N LEU A 56 -11.39 10.03 -4.44
CA LEU A 56 -11.87 9.66 -5.77
C LEU A 56 -11.46 8.22 -6.11
N GLY A 57 -10.21 7.85 -5.82
CA GLY A 57 -9.73 6.48 -6.03
C GLY A 57 -10.56 5.45 -5.26
N LEU A 58 -10.88 5.72 -3.99
CA LEU A 58 -11.76 4.88 -3.19
C LEU A 58 -13.18 4.80 -3.76
N ALA A 59 -13.75 5.92 -4.20
CA ALA A 59 -15.08 5.96 -4.80
C ALA A 59 -15.15 5.11 -6.08
N LEU A 60 -14.12 5.18 -6.92
CA LEU A 60 -14.01 4.39 -8.14
C LEU A 60 -13.85 2.89 -7.86
N ALA A 61 -13.04 2.51 -6.86
CA ALA A 61 -12.89 1.11 -6.47
C ALA A 61 -14.22 0.50 -5.97
N ARG A 62 -15.03 1.29 -5.24
CA ARG A 62 -16.39 0.89 -4.84
C ARG A 62 -17.29 0.71 -6.06
N LEU A 63 -17.28 1.67 -6.98
CA LEU A 63 -18.05 1.60 -8.22
C LEU A 63 -17.68 0.36 -9.05
N GLU A 64 -16.39 0.06 -9.18
CA GLU A 64 -15.90 -1.14 -9.89
C GLU A 64 -16.49 -2.41 -9.28
N ASN A 65 -16.48 -2.54 -7.95
CA ASN A 65 -17.03 -3.70 -7.25
C ASN A 65 -18.55 -3.84 -7.46
N GLU A 66 -19.30 -2.74 -7.40
CA GLU A 66 -20.75 -2.74 -7.66
C GLU A 66 -21.09 -3.12 -9.09
N VAL A 67 -20.35 -2.60 -10.06
CA VAL A 67 -20.51 -2.93 -11.49
C VAL A 67 -20.20 -4.41 -11.72
N LYS A 68 -19.09 -4.91 -11.16
CA LYS A 68 -18.71 -6.33 -11.27
C LYS A 68 -19.75 -7.25 -10.64
N GLY A 69 -20.28 -6.90 -9.48
CA GLY A 69 -21.34 -7.65 -8.80
C GLY A 69 -22.65 -7.66 -9.60
N THR A 70 -23.09 -6.49 -10.05
CA THR A 70 -24.37 -6.32 -10.76
C THR A 70 -24.33 -6.91 -12.16
N ILE A 71 -23.35 -6.52 -12.98
CA ILE A 71 -23.25 -6.98 -14.37
C ILE A 71 -22.80 -8.44 -14.40
N GLY A 72 -21.81 -8.83 -13.59
CA GLY A 72 -21.38 -10.21 -13.49
C GLY A 72 -22.50 -11.14 -13.00
N GLY A 73 -23.30 -10.69 -12.04
CA GLY A 73 -24.50 -11.38 -11.58
C GLY A 73 -25.56 -11.51 -12.69
N ALA A 74 -25.91 -10.41 -13.34
CA ALA A 74 -26.92 -10.40 -14.41
C ALA A 74 -26.55 -11.30 -15.60
N ILE A 75 -25.26 -11.32 -15.99
CA ILE A 75 -24.75 -12.21 -17.05
C ILE A 75 -24.91 -13.69 -16.61
N ARG A 76 -24.56 -14.02 -15.37
CA ARG A 76 -24.71 -15.38 -14.83
C ARG A 76 -26.16 -15.86 -14.80
N HIS A 77 -27.09 -15.00 -14.38
CA HIS A 77 -28.51 -15.33 -14.35
C HIS A 77 -29.14 -15.51 -15.75
N LYS A 78 -28.58 -14.87 -16.80
CA LYS A 78 -29.00 -15.11 -18.19
C LYS A 78 -28.40 -16.39 -18.80
N LEU A 79 -27.22 -16.81 -18.36
CA LEU A 79 -26.50 -17.98 -18.89
C LEU A 79 -26.90 -19.30 -18.23
N ILE A 80 -27.45 -19.28 -17.02
CA ILE A 80 -27.98 -20.46 -16.33
C ILE A 80 -29.44 -20.17 -15.99
N PRO A 81 -30.40 -20.59 -16.83
CA PRO A 81 -31.80 -20.60 -16.43
C PRO A 81 -31.92 -21.63 -15.30
N ILE A 82 -32.34 -21.18 -14.13
CA ILE A 82 -32.81 -22.10 -13.09
C ILE A 82 -34.17 -22.60 -13.58
N PRO A 83 -34.43 -23.93 -13.59
CA PRO A 83 -35.72 -24.48 -14.03
C PRO A 83 -36.90 -23.96 -13.20
#